data_AF-A0A7C4WJW6-F1
#
_entry.id   AF-A0A7C4WJW6-F1
#
_cell.length_a   1.000
_cell.length_b   1.000
_cell.length_c   1.000
_cell.angle_alpha   90.00
_cell.angle_beta   90.00
_cell.angle_gamma   90.00
#
_symmetry.space_group_name_H-M   'P 1'
#
loop_
_entity.id
_entity.type
_entity.pdbx_description
1 polymer ?
#
loop_
_entity_poly.entity_id
_entity_poly.type
_entity_poly.pdbx_seq_one_letter_code
_entity_poly.pdbx_strand_id
1 'polypeptide(L)'
;MVNEKRLEIVYSTLLGIDKETENFDISLIEGAIVSDEDIERLKGIRRRSKILIAMGSCAVLGGVPSLRRFTSEQELRNVYNVVYVPHLGDALPLSKFVTVDYYLRGCPINKYELLNLLEKLSQNEWFKQEERRFLFLREKPFNLEGVALSLDGEKCIVCGRCVKICQEMTSAIDYINRSLETAISTPFKVKLDESTCISCGQCILYCPVSAIMEKSYVAEVWKLLNSGMHLTAYVEPEVLIALSEALKSDVGGQLVTALKKIGFEKVVLWKPQTEFNTSDQLTIIPSSEAEAIFVQRFYPDLIDYMAPPPRIKDNCIVWFSPCIARKLSGSLILTTRELIRLLGTMDLNSLTKTQFDEVKLDASNKHEVEVVGMEEVRKTLESIREGRLKTGRVVLYVCPRGCLHGGGQLLQS
;
A
#
# COMPACT_ATOMS: atom_id res chain seq x y z
N MET A 1 15.13 -44.22 29.66
CA MET A 1 15.01 -43.83 31.08
C MET A 1 15.15 -42.32 31.16
N VAL A 2 14.07 -41.57 30.97
CA VAL A 2 14.03 -40.12 31.19
C VAL A 2 13.30 -39.92 32.52
N ASN A 3 13.96 -39.28 33.47
CA ASN A 3 13.53 -39.16 34.86
C ASN A 3 12.29 -38.25 34.94
N GLU A 4 11.10 -38.81 35.20
CA GLU A 4 9.77 -38.18 35.12
C GLU A 4 9.47 -37.08 36.16
N LYS A 5 10.45 -36.52 36.88
CA LYS A 5 10.19 -35.53 37.94
C LYS A 5 11.20 -34.38 37.93
N ARG A 6 10.98 -33.37 37.08
CA ARG A 6 11.73 -32.10 37.18
C ARG A 6 10.87 -30.83 37.19
N LEU A 7 9.63 -30.87 36.66
CA LEU A 7 8.73 -29.72 36.63
C LEU A 7 7.30 -30.16 36.99
N GLU A 8 6.64 -29.40 37.86
CA GLU A 8 5.23 -29.56 38.22
C GLU A 8 4.46 -28.32 37.74
N ILE A 9 3.36 -28.52 37.02
CA ILE A 9 2.46 -27.41 36.69
C ILE A 9 1.54 -27.20 37.89
N VAL A 10 1.82 -26.16 38.67
CA VAL A 10 1.02 -25.81 39.85
C VAL A 10 -0.18 -24.92 39.50
N TYR A 11 -0.08 -24.12 38.44
CA TYR A 11 -1.16 -23.23 38.00
C TYR A 11 -1.21 -23.14 36.48
N SER A 12 -2.40 -23.28 35.90
CA SER A 12 -2.66 -23.05 34.49
C SER A 12 -4.14 -22.80 34.24
N THR A 13 -4.47 -21.60 33.79
CA THR A 13 -5.83 -21.25 33.34
C THR A 13 -6.27 -22.09 32.15
N LEU A 14 -5.34 -22.47 31.27
CA LEU A 14 -5.62 -23.27 30.06
C LEU A 14 -5.91 -24.73 30.38
N LEU A 15 -5.26 -25.30 31.39
CA LEU A 15 -5.43 -26.69 31.80
C LEU A 15 -6.44 -26.85 32.96
N GLY A 16 -7.02 -25.75 33.46
CA GLY A 16 -7.92 -25.76 34.60
C GLY A 16 -7.25 -26.19 35.91
N ILE A 17 -5.94 -25.96 36.04
CA ILE A 17 -5.17 -26.30 37.24
C ILE A 17 -5.07 -25.04 38.11
N ASP A 18 -5.63 -25.10 39.31
CA ASP A 18 -5.71 -23.97 40.23
C ASP A 18 -5.16 -24.32 41.62
N LYS A 19 -3.86 -24.62 41.70
CA LYS A 19 -3.17 -24.81 42.97
C LYS A 19 -2.56 -23.46 43.35
N GLU A 20 -3.17 -22.78 44.32
CA GLU A 20 -2.61 -21.52 44.83
C GLU A 20 -1.24 -21.75 45.47
N THR A 21 -0.21 -21.15 44.89
CA THR A 21 1.13 -21.07 45.46
C THR A 21 1.55 -19.61 45.62
N GLU A 22 2.27 -19.32 46.70
CA GLU A 22 2.76 -17.95 46.97
C GLU A 22 3.79 -17.51 45.92
N ASN A 23 4.62 -18.42 45.43
CA ASN A 23 5.69 -18.13 44.48
C ASN A 23 5.76 -19.20 43.36
N PHE A 24 6.33 -18.81 42.23
CA PHE A 24 6.56 -19.63 41.05
C PHE A 24 8.04 -19.61 40.66
N ASP A 25 8.60 -20.79 40.37
CA ASP A 25 9.96 -20.87 39.82
C ASP A 25 9.99 -20.38 38.36
N ILE A 26 8.98 -20.78 37.56
CA ILE A 26 8.85 -20.41 36.16
C ILE A 26 7.39 -20.03 35.87
N SER A 27 7.18 -18.85 35.28
CA SER A 27 5.89 -18.38 34.79
C SER A 27 5.94 -18.18 33.28
N LEU A 28 5.12 -18.94 32.54
CA LEU A 28 4.90 -18.78 31.10
C LEU A 28 3.69 -17.88 30.89
N ILE A 29 3.86 -16.74 30.22
CA ILE A 29 2.77 -15.80 29.94
C ILE A 29 2.54 -15.67 28.44
N GLU A 30 1.33 -16.04 28.01
CA GLU A 30 0.83 -15.85 26.66
C GLU A 30 -0.15 -14.67 26.60
N GLY A 31 -0.24 -14.02 25.45
CA GLY A 31 -1.16 -12.91 25.20
C GLY A 31 -0.52 -11.52 25.32
N ALA A 32 -1.14 -10.54 24.68
CA ALA A 32 -0.72 -9.14 24.74
C ALA A 32 -1.46 -8.40 25.86
N ILE A 33 -0.86 -7.33 26.38
CA ILE A 33 -1.46 -6.49 27.40
C ILE A 33 -2.33 -5.44 26.73
N VAL A 34 -3.62 -5.40 27.09
CA VAL A 34 -4.63 -4.53 26.44
C VAL A 34 -5.38 -3.65 27.44
N SER A 35 -5.23 -3.89 28.75
CA SER A 35 -5.92 -3.16 29.81
C SER A 35 -5.04 -2.91 31.03
N ASP A 36 -5.47 -1.98 31.90
CA ASP A 36 -4.80 -1.73 33.18
C ASP A 36 -4.89 -2.92 34.15
N GLU A 37 -5.95 -3.71 34.05
CA GLU A 37 -6.11 -4.95 34.81
C GLU A 37 -5.04 -5.98 34.43
N ASP A 38 -4.77 -6.14 33.13
CA ASP A 38 -3.70 -7.00 32.64
C ASP A 38 -2.33 -6.55 33.15
N ILE A 39 -2.09 -5.23 33.23
CA ILE A 39 -0.84 -4.66 33.74
C ILE A 39 -0.66 -5.03 35.21
N GLU A 40 -1.68 -4.82 36.04
CA GLU A 40 -1.59 -5.12 37.47
C GLU A 40 -1.47 -6.63 37.73
N ARG A 41 -2.19 -7.45 36.96
CA ARG A 41 -2.05 -8.92 36.99
C ARG A 41 -0.63 -9.35 36.60
N LEU A 42 -0.07 -8.80 35.52
CA LEU A 42 1.28 -9.11 35.06
C LEU A 42 2.35 -8.71 36.09
N LYS A 43 2.25 -7.51 36.67
CA LYS A 43 3.15 -7.06 37.76
C LYS A 43 3.06 -7.99 38.96
N GLY A 44 1.84 -8.42 39.33
CA GLY A 44 1.60 -9.37 40.41
C GLY A 44 2.26 -10.73 40.15
N ILE A 45 2.14 -11.24 38.92
CA ILE A 45 2.83 -12.48 38.51
C ILE A 45 4.34 -12.28 38.56
N ARG A 46 4.86 -11.17 38.02
CA ARG A 46 6.32 -10.93 38.00
C ARG A 46 6.92 -10.91 39.40
N ARG A 47 6.27 -10.25 40.37
CA ARG A 47 6.72 -10.21 41.77
C ARG A 47 6.84 -11.61 42.40
N ARG A 48 6.00 -12.56 41.97
CA ARG A 48 5.96 -13.94 42.48
C ARG A 48 6.77 -14.91 41.63
N SER A 49 7.41 -14.47 40.56
CA SER A 49 8.09 -15.36 39.60
C SER A 49 9.60 -15.17 39.65
N LYS A 50 10.36 -16.23 39.93
CA LYS A 50 11.83 -16.21 39.77
C LYS A 50 12.22 -16.00 38.30
N ILE A 51 11.56 -16.74 37.39
CA ILE A 51 11.75 -16.62 35.94
C ILE A 51 10.38 -16.36 35.29
N LEU A 52 10.29 -15.32 34.47
CA LEU A 52 9.12 -14.98 33.67
C LEU A 52 9.48 -15.05 32.19
N ILE A 53 8.68 -15.83 31.45
CA ILE A 53 8.91 -16.13 30.04
C ILE A 53 7.73 -15.57 29.23
N ALA A 54 8.01 -14.68 28.29
CA ALA A 54 7.04 -14.24 27.31
C ALA A 54 6.87 -15.33 26.24
N MET A 55 5.66 -15.87 26.13
CA MET A 55 5.34 -16.99 25.26
C MET A 55 4.44 -16.54 24.11
N GLY A 56 4.99 -16.58 22.90
CA GLY A 56 4.27 -16.31 21.67
C GLY A 56 4.36 -14.87 21.16
N SER A 57 4.10 -14.69 19.86
CA SER A 57 4.23 -13.38 19.18
C SER A 57 3.40 -12.27 19.83
N CYS A 58 2.24 -12.58 20.41
CA CYS A 58 1.42 -11.59 21.13
C CYS A 58 2.11 -11.09 22.41
N ALA A 59 2.64 -12.00 23.23
CA ALA A 59 3.37 -11.63 24.45
C ALA A 59 4.67 -10.86 24.15
N VAL A 60 5.36 -11.24 23.07
CA VAL A 60 6.66 -10.67 22.70
C VAL A 60 6.55 -9.34 21.95
N LEU A 61 5.54 -9.17 21.08
CA LEU A 61 5.43 -8.02 20.15
C LEU A 61 4.09 -7.28 20.21
N GLY A 62 3.14 -7.73 21.04
CA GLY A 62 1.73 -7.32 20.98
C GLY A 62 0.91 -8.11 19.94
N GLY A 63 1.54 -8.57 18.85
CA GLY A 63 0.98 -9.55 17.90
C GLY A 63 -0.25 -9.06 17.13
N VAL A 64 -1.16 -9.99 16.79
CA VAL A 64 -2.40 -9.68 16.05
C VAL A 64 -3.28 -8.64 16.78
N PRO A 65 -3.45 -8.68 18.12
CA PRO A 65 -4.17 -7.62 18.84
C PRO A 65 -3.67 -6.20 18.57
N SER A 66 -2.38 -6.00 18.28
CA SER A 66 -1.83 -4.68 17.97
C SER A 66 -2.30 -4.13 16.62
N LEU A 67 -2.85 -4.97 15.73
CA LEU A 67 -3.47 -4.52 14.47
C LEU A 67 -4.76 -3.72 14.72
N ARG A 68 -5.35 -3.78 15.92
CA ARG A 68 -6.52 -2.97 16.27
C ARG A 68 -6.25 -1.46 16.19
N ARG A 69 -4.99 -1.04 16.17
CA ARG A 69 -4.58 0.35 15.86
C ARG A 69 -5.16 0.90 14.57
N PHE A 70 -5.59 0.03 13.66
CA PHE A 70 -6.18 0.39 12.38
C PHE A 70 -7.73 0.34 12.36
N THR A 71 -8.37 0.05 13.50
CA THR A 71 -9.84 -0.06 13.60
C THR A 71 -10.39 1.00 14.56
N SER A 72 -11.31 1.82 14.06
CA SER A 72 -11.98 2.86 14.83
C SER A 72 -13.12 2.31 15.70
N GLU A 73 -13.47 3.02 16.77
CA GLU A 73 -14.65 2.66 17.59
C GLU A 73 -15.95 2.69 16.79
N GLN A 74 -16.05 3.59 15.80
CA GLN A 74 -17.22 3.69 14.93
C GLN A 74 -17.40 2.42 14.08
N GLU A 75 -16.31 1.89 13.52
CA GLU A 75 -16.33 0.63 12.77
C GLU A 75 -16.76 -0.55 13.65
N LEU A 76 -16.27 -0.61 14.90
CA LEU A 76 -16.67 -1.65 15.84
C LEU A 76 -18.17 -1.60 16.17
N ARG A 77 -18.72 -0.40 16.39
CA ARG A 77 -20.17 -0.21 16.63
C ARG A 77 -21.00 -0.67 15.43
N ASN A 78 -20.57 -0.34 14.21
CA ASN A 78 -21.26 -0.72 12.98
C ASN A 78 -21.30 -2.23 12.76
N VAL A 79 -20.26 -2.97 13.15
CA VAL A 79 -20.18 -4.43 12.95
C VAL A 79 -20.92 -5.21 14.04
N TYR A 80 -20.73 -4.85 15.30
CA TYR A 80 -21.23 -5.65 16.43
C TYR A 80 -22.55 -5.13 17.02
N ASN A 81 -23.07 -4.00 16.53
CA ASN A 81 -24.32 -3.39 16.98
C ASN A 81 -24.40 -3.21 18.51
N VAL A 82 -23.25 -3.02 19.16
CA VAL A 82 -23.13 -2.89 20.62
C VAL A 82 -23.04 -1.43 21.04
N VAL A 83 -23.78 -1.11 22.11
CA VAL A 83 -23.84 0.21 22.74
C VAL A 83 -22.55 0.55 23.49
N TYR A 84 -21.80 -0.48 23.92
CA TYR A 84 -20.57 -0.35 24.70
C TYR A 84 -19.43 -1.11 24.02
N VAL A 85 -18.39 -0.38 23.64
CA VAL A 85 -17.08 -0.94 23.27
C VAL A 85 -16.17 -0.70 24.47
N PRO A 86 -15.68 -1.75 25.17
CA PRO A 86 -14.71 -1.55 26.24
C PRO A 86 -13.51 -0.77 25.68
N HIS A 87 -13.07 0.27 26.40
CA HIS A 87 -11.81 0.95 26.09
C HIS A 87 -10.65 -0.03 26.30
N LEU A 88 -10.33 -0.73 25.23
CA LEU A 88 -9.17 -1.61 25.14
C LEU A 88 -8.06 -0.74 24.55
N GLY A 89 -7.00 -0.55 25.33
CA GLY A 89 -5.85 0.22 24.90
C GLY A 89 -5.11 -0.45 23.74
N ASP A 90 -4.05 0.21 23.29
CA ASP A 90 -3.08 -0.41 22.39
C ASP A 90 -2.59 -1.74 22.98
N ALA A 91 -2.68 -2.82 22.21
CA ALA A 91 -2.08 -4.09 22.60
C ALA A 91 -0.56 -3.98 22.58
N LEU A 92 0.07 -4.18 23.73
CA LEU A 92 1.50 -3.94 23.94
C LEU A 92 2.21 -5.20 24.47
N PRO A 93 3.52 -5.35 24.17
CA PRO A 93 4.29 -6.49 24.64
C PRO A 93 4.52 -6.45 26.16
N LEU A 94 4.69 -7.63 26.77
CA LEU A 94 4.93 -7.77 28.22
C LEU A 94 6.15 -6.97 28.70
N SER A 95 7.21 -6.95 27.89
CA SER A 95 8.48 -6.28 28.19
C SER A 95 8.38 -4.76 28.33
N LYS A 96 7.26 -4.16 27.90
CA LYS A 96 6.98 -2.75 28.17
C LYS A 96 6.65 -2.46 29.63
N PHE A 97 6.13 -3.45 30.36
CA PHE A 97 5.58 -3.27 31.71
C PHE A 97 6.39 -3.96 32.80
N VAL A 98 7.04 -5.08 32.49
CA VAL A 98 7.87 -5.84 33.43
C VAL A 98 9.12 -6.37 32.75
N THR A 99 10.15 -6.67 33.54
CA THR A 99 11.32 -7.41 33.04
C THR A 99 10.90 -8.83 32.67
N VAL A 100 11.25 -9.24 31.45
CA VAL A 100 11.05 -10.60 30.93
C VAL A 100 12.42 -11.27 30.82
N ASP A 101 12.56 -12.47 31.39
CA ASP A 101 13.83 -13.19 31.46
C ASP A 101 14.12 -13.96 30.17
N TYR A 102 13.10 -14.59 29.56
CA TYR A 102 13.21 -15.31 28.29
C TYR A 102 12.03 -15.04 27.37
N TYR A 103 12.25 -15.14 26.06
CA TYR A 103 11.25 -14.93 25.02
C TYR A 103 11.15 -16.16 24.12
N LEU A 104 10.02 -16.86 24.19
CA LEU A 104 9.66 -17.92 23.24
C LEU A 104 8.88 -17.30 22.08
N ARG A 105 9.57 -17.08 20.96
CA ARG A 105 9.00 -16.40 19.78
C ARG A 105 8.23 -17.38 18.89
N GLY A 106 7.22 -16.87 18.19
CA GLY A 106 6.42 -17.61 17.22
C GLY A 106 4.92 -17.58 17.52
N CYS A 107 4.09 -17.91 16.54
CA CYS A 107 2.66 -18.15 16.75
C CYS A 107 2.21 -19.19 15.70
N PRO A 108 2.16 -20.49 16.05
CA PRO A 108 2.49 -21.07 17.37
C PRO A 108 4.01 -21.05 17.66
N ILE A 109 4.38 -21.17 18.94
CA ILE A 109 5.77 -21.33 19.35
C ILE A 109 6.34 -22.69 18.89
N ASN A 110 7.66 -22.80 18.77
CA ASN A 110 8.30 -24.07 18.47
C ASN A 110 8.31 -24.98 19.73
N LYS A 111 7.70 -26.17 19.61
CA LYS A 111 7.62 -27.16 20.71
C LYS A 111 9.01 -27.59 21.22
N TYR A 112 9.96 -27.84 20.33
CA TYR A 112 11.30 -28.31 20.70
C TYR A 112 12.08 -27.24 21.46
N GLU A 113 11.92 -25.98 21.07
CA GLU A 113 12.51 -24.84 21.77
C GLU A 113 11.93 -24.67 23.17
N LEU A 114 10.60 -24.75 23.32
CA LEU A 114 9.94 -24.74 24.63
C LEU A 114 10.48 -25.85 25.53
N LEU A 115 10.54 -27.08 25.03
CA LEU A 115 11.00 -28.22 25.81
C LEU A 115 12.47 -28.08 26.22
N ASN A 116 13.35 -27.66 25.31
CA ASN A 116 14.76 -27.44 25.60
C ASN A 116 14.97 -26.30 26.61
N LEU A 117 14.22 -25.20 26.51
CA LEU A 117 14.24 -24.12 27.49
C LEU A 117 13.85 -24.63 28.88
N LEU A 118 12.70 -25.30 28.98
CA LEU A 118 12.21 -25.85 30.25
C LEU A 118 13.19 -26.87 30.86
N GLU A 119 13.78 -27.74 30.03
CA GLU A 119 14.77 -28.71 30.47
C GLU A 119 16.00 -28.03 31.09
N LYS A 120 16.59 -27.03 30.40
CA LYS A 120 17.75 -26.28 30.93
C LYS A 120 17.42 -25.53 32.21
N LEU A 121 16.28 -24.85 32.24
CA LEU A 121 15.85 -24.12 33.44
C LEU A 121 15.63 -25.06 34.63
N SER A 122 15.12 -26.27 34.41
CA SER A 122 14.95 -27.27 35.47
C SER A 122 16.29 -27.75 36.07
N GLN A 123 17.39 -27.54 35.35
CA GLN A 123 18.76 -27.87 35.79
C GLN A 123 19.51 -26.65 36.34
N ASN A 124 18.83 -25.49 36.49
CA ASN A 124 19.45 -24.19 36.75
C ASN A 124 20.54 -23.81 35.72
N GLU A 125 20.44 -24.36 34.50
CA GLU A 125 21.33 -24.00 33.41
C GLU A 125 20.82 -22.76 32.70
N TRP A 126 21.76 -21.90 32.32
CA TRP A 126 21.44 -20.73 31.50
C TRP A 126 21.04 -21.18 30.08
N PHE A 127 19.88 -20.69 29.61
CA PHE A 127 19.47 -20.89 28.23
C PHE A 127 19.95 -19.73 27.38
N LYS A 128 20.89 -19.98 26.46
CA LYS A 128 21.26 -18.95 25.49
C LYS A 128 20.10 -18.76 24.51
N GLN A 129 19.37 -17.66 24.66
CA GLN A 129 18.36 -17.28 23.70
C GLN A 129 19.07 -16.87 22.41
N GLU A 130 18.98 -17.69 21.38
CA GLU A 130 19.54 -17.34 20.08
C GLU A 130 18.84 -16.09 19.56
N GLU A 131 19.60 -15.16 18.97
CA GLU A 131 19.01 -14.12 18.15
C GLU A 131 18.31 -14.81 16.97
N ARG A 132 17.02 -15.10 17.13
CA ARG A 132 16.13 -15.08 15.98
C ARG A 132 16.03 -13.62 15.56
N ARG A 133 17.00 -13.17 14.74
CA ARG A 133 16.58 -12.31 13.62
C ARG A 133 15.42 -13.08 13.02
N PHE A 134 14.27 -12.46 12.89
CA PHE A 134 13.18 -13.05 12.13
C PHE A 134 13.77 -13.34 10.75
N LEU A 135 14.26 -14.57 10.56
CA LEU A 135 14.39 -15.18 9.26
C LEU A 135 12.93 -15.29 8.86
N PHE A 136 12.47 -14.24 8.20
CA PHE A 136 11.13 -14.12 7.67
C PHE A 136 11.05 -15.09 6.50
N LEU A 137 11.12 -16.38 6.83
CA LEU A 137 10.96 -17.48 5.90
C LEU A 137 9.46 -17.61 5.70
N ARG A 138 8.89 -16.77 4.84
CA ARG A 138 7.62 -17.16 4.22
C ARG A 138 7.92 -18.40 3.41
N GLU A 139 7.36 -19.54 3.83
CA GLU A 139 7.48 -20.77 3.03
C GLU A 139 6.83 -20.57 1.65
N LYS A 140 5.82 -19.69 1.55
CA LYS A 140 5.15 -19.36 0.30
C LYS A 140 4.89 -17.85 0.19
N PRO A 141 5.66 -17.10 -0.62
CA PRO A 141 5.34 -15.71 -0.92
C PRO A 141 4.00 -15.63 -1.65
N PHE A 142 3.19 -14.62 -1.31
CA PHE A 142 1.91 -14.36 -1.97
C PHE A 142 2.06 -13.21 -2.96
N ASN A 143 1.90 -13.51 -4.25
CA ASN A 143 1.89 -12.50 -5.30
C ASN A 143 0.45 -12.11 -5.65
N LEU A 144 0.27 -10.84 -5.98
CA LEU A 144 -1.01 -10.31 -6.44
C LEU A 144 -0.84 -9.71 -7.82
N GLU A 145 -1.64 -10.16 -8.77
CA GLU A 145 -1.57 -9.71 -10.16
C GLU A 145 -2.69 -8.72 -10.50
N GLY A 146 -2.39 -7.81 -11.40
CA GLY A 146 -3.33 -6.89 -12.05
C GLY A 146 -2.86 -6.53 -13.47
N VAL A 147 -3.66 -5.80 -14.24
CA VAL A 147 -3.30 -5.39 -15.60
C VAL A 147 -2.23 -4.30 -15.59
N ALA A 148 -2.36 -3.30 -14.72
CA ALA A 148 -1.41 -2.18 -14.64
C ALA A 148 -0.43 -2.26 -13.45
N LEU A 149 -0.76 -3.08 -12.45
CA LEU A 149 -0.07 -3.17 -11.15
C LEU A 149 0.16 -4.62 -10.76
N SER A 150 1.23 -4.89 -10.00
CA SER A 150 1.47 -6.20 -9.38
C SER A 150 2.12 -6.03 -8.01
N LEU A 151 1.87 -6.96 -7.09
CA LEU A 151 2.54 -7.10 -5.80
C LEU A 151 3.38 -8.36 -5.80
N ASP A 152 4.68 -8.17 -5.59
CA ASP A 152 5.70 -9.20 -5.37
C ASP A 152 5.80 -9.50 -3.86
N GLY A 153 5.28 -10.68 -3.50
CA GLY A 153 5.23 -11.18 -2.14
C GLY A 153 6.59 -11.53 -1.57
N GLU A 154 7.63 -11.72 -2.37
CA GLU A 154 8.99 -11.96 -1.85
C GLU A 154 9.62 -10.68 -1.32
N LYS A 155 9.31 -9.55 -1.94
CA LYS A 155 9.79 -8.23 -1.50
C LYS A 155 8.97 -7.66 -0.34
N CYS A 156 7.71 -8.06 -0.21
CA CYS A 156 6.78 -7.45 0.75
C CYS A 156 7.17 -7.74 2.21
N ILE A 157 7.56 -6.69 2.94
CA ILE A 157 7.89 -6.75 4.38
C ILE A 157 6.67 -6.55 5.33
N VAL A 158 5.43 -6.57 4.80
CA VAL A 158 4.18 -6.36 5.56
C VAL A 158 4.14 -5.09 6.41
N CYS A 159 4.76 -4.00 5.95
CA CYS A 159 4.79 -2.76 6.73
C CYS A 159 3.43 -2.02 6.80
N GLY A 160 2.45 -2.42 5.97
CA GLY A 160 1.10 -1.84 5.99
C GLY A 160 0.93 -0.47 5.35
N ARG A 161 2.01 0.19 4.91
CA ARG A 161 1.92 1.55 4.33
C ARG A 161 1.00 1.59 3.10
N CYS A 162 1.07 0.56 2.26
CA CYS A 162 0.20 0.41 1.10
C CYS A 162 -1.28 0.20 1.48
N VAL A 163 -1.56 -0.54 2.55
CA VAL A 163 -2.92 -0.72 3.08
C VAL A 163 -3.46 0.61 3.59
N LYS A 164 -2.67 1.34 4.40
CA LYS A 164 -3.09 2.61 4.98
C LYS A 164 -3.49 3.64 3.91
N ILE A 165 -2.65 3.84 2.89
CA ILE A 165 -3.01 4.78 1.79
C ILE A 165 -4.16 4.23 0.94
N CYS A 166 -4.28 2.91 0.76
CA CYS A 166 -5.38 2.34 -0.02
C CYS A 166 -6.73 2.53 0.69
N GLN A 167 -6.78 2.52 2.03
CA GLN A 167 -7.99 2.82 2.81
C GLN A 167 -8.55 4.22 2.55
N GLU A 168 -7.68 5.20 2.29
CA GLU A 168 -8.09 6.56 1.91
C GLU A 168 -8.64 6.61 0.46
N MET A 169 -8.26 5.61 -0.35
CA MET A 169 -8.71 5.46 -1.73
C MET A 169 -9.96 4.57 -1.82
N THR A 170 -9.81 3.24 -1.88
CA THR A 170 -10.90 2.28 -2.16
C THR A 170 -10.85 1.01 -1.30
N SER A 171 -9.89 0.93 -0.37
CA SER A 171 -9.66 -0.23 0.50
C SER A 171 -9.52 -1.56 -0.26
N ALA A 172 -8.83 -1.54 -1.41
CA ALA A 172 -8.72 -2.70 -2.29
C ALA A 172 -7.76 -3.79 -1.79
N ILE A 173 -6.82 -3.43 -0.90
CA ILE A 173 -5.87 -4.36 -0.30
C ILE A 173 -5.88 -4.21 1.22
N ASP A 174 -5.69 -5.33 1.92
CA ASP A 174 -5.61 -5.40 3.37
C ASP A 174 -4.68 -6.55 3.81
N TYR A 175 -4.49 -6.69 5.12
CA TYR A 175 -3.82 -7.84 5.72
C TYR A 175 -4.69 -9.09 5.62
N ILE A 176 -4.07 -10.19 5.20
CA ILE A 176 -4.66 -11.53 5.20
C ILE A 176 -3.80 -12.49 6.01
N ASN A 177 -4.39 -13.63 6.39
CA ASN A 177 -3.79 -14.63 7.27
C ASN A 177 -3.36 -14.03 8.62
N ARG A 178 -2.53 -14.76 9.38
CA ARG A 178 -2.04 -14.37 10.71
C ARG A 178 -0.62 -14.85 10.90
N SER A 179 0.08 -14.23 11.86
CA SER A 179 1.42 -14.66 12.28
C SER A 179 2.42 -14.68 11.10
N LEU A 180 3.25 -15.71 10.98
CA LEU A 180 4.27 -15.87 9.93
C LEU A 180 3.67 -15.87 8.52
N GLU A 181 2.40 -16.25 8.39
CA GLU A 181 1.67 -16.29 7.11
C GLU A 181 1.07 -14.94 6.70
N THR A 182 1.23 -13.89 7.51
CA THR A 182 0.65 -12.57 7.24
C THR A 182 1.17 -12.03 5.90
N ALA A 183 0.22 -11.67 5.04
CA ALA A 183 0.50 -11.11 3.72
C ALA A 183 -0.45 -9.94 3.42
N ILE A 184 -0.10 -9.11 2.44
CA ILE A 184 -0.99 -8.08 1.91
C ILE A 184 -1.66 -8.65 0.65
N SER A 185 -2.98 -8.58 0.59
CA SER A 185 -3.76 -9.10 -0.54
C SER A 185 -5.11 -8.39 -0.66
N THR A 186 -5.84 -8.69 -1.73
CA THR A 186 -7.26 -8.33 -1.88
C THR A 186 -8.14 -9.22 -1.00
N PRO A 187 -9.37 -8.79 -0.67
CA PRO A 187 -10.40 -9.67 -0.14
C PRO A 187 -10.56 -10.90 -1.04
N PHE A 188 -10.63 -12.09 -0.43
CA PHE A 188 -10.75 -13.39 -1.13
C PHE A 188 -9.64 -13.71 -2.14
N LYS A 189 -8.51 -12.97 -2.13
CA LYS A 189 -7.33 -13.20 -2.99
C LYS A 189 -7.63 -13.13 -4.50
N VAL A 190 -8.65 -12.38 -4.90
CA VAL A 190 -8.95 -12.11 -6.32
C VAL A 190 -7.89 -11.18 -6.93
N LYS A 191 -7.82 -11.09 -8.27
CA LYS A 191 -6.88 -10.16 -8.91
C LYS A 191 -7.22 -8.70 -8.57
N LEU A 192 -6.25 -7.79 -8.71
CA LEU A 192 -6.49 -6.36 -8.48
C LEU A 192 -7.63 -5.83 -9.36
N ASP A 193 -7.67 -6.24 -10.63
CA ASP A 193 -8.69 -5.75 -11.57
C ASP A 193 -10.10 -6.32 -11.26
N GLU A 194 -10.17 -7.40 -10.50
CA GLU A 194 -11.41 -8.05 -10.05
C GLU A 194 -11.86 -7.55 -8.66
N SER A 195 -11.02 -6.79 -7.95
CA SER A 195 -11.33 -6.20 -6.64
C SER A 195 -11.85 -4.77 -6.77
N THR A 196 -11.91 -4.01 -5.67
CA THR A 196 -12.25 -2.58 -5.68
C THR A 196 -11.11 -1.68 -6.20
N CYS A 197 -9.94 -2.23 -6.56
CA CYS A 197 -8.78 -1.46 -7.00
C CYS A 197 -9.05 -0.66 -8.28
N ILE A 198 -8.86 0.66 -8.24
CA ILE A 198 -8.99 1.56 -9.40
C ILE A 198 -7.66 1.83 -10.12
N SER A 199 -6.61 1.06 -9.80
CA SER A 199 -5.26 1.20 -10.37
C SER A 199 -4.63 2.59 -10.25
N CYS A 200 -5.04 3.39 -9.25
CA CYS A 200 -4.50 4.74 -9.01
C CYS A 200 -3.00 4.75 -8.65
N GLY A 201 -2.46 3.61 -8.18
CA GLY A 201 -1.03 3.41 -7.94
C GLY A 201 -0.45 4.09 -6.69
N GLN A 202 -1.29 4.69 -5.84
CA GLN A 202 -0.85 5.33 -4.60
C GLN A 202 -0.07 4.37 -3.69
N CYS A 203 -0.46 3.09 -3.64
CA CYS A 203 0.25 2.06 -2.88
C CYS A 203 1.72 1.85 -3.29
N ILE A 204 2.10 2.19 -4.52
CA ILE A 204 3.50 2.12 -4.96
C ILE A 204 4.33 3.22 -4.31
N LEU A 205 3.80 4.45 -4.27
CA LEU A 205 4.51 5.62 -3.74
C LEU A 205 4.92 5.44 -2.28
N TYR A 206 4.14 4.66 -1.53
CA TYR A 206 4.36 4.39 -0.11
C TYR A 206 5.08 3.07 0.18
N CYS A 207 5.40 2.27 -0.86
CA CYS A 207 6.07 1.00 -0.68
C CYS A 207 7.59 1.20 -0.51
N PRO A 208 8.17 0.90 0.67
CA PRO A 208 9.59 1.17 0.94
C PRO A 208 10.55 0.19 0.26
N VAL A 209 10.03 -0.90 -0.28
CA VAL A 209 10.80 -2.06 -0.79
C VAL A 209 10.45 -2.41 -2.22
N SER A 210 9.66 -1.57 -2.91
CA SER A 210 9.21 -1.81 -4.29
C SER A 210 8.54 -3.19 -4.47
N ALA A 211 7.78 -3.62 -3.46
CA ALA A 211 6.98 -4.83 -3.52
C ALA A 211 5.76 -4.64 -4.42
N ILE A 212 5.14 -3.45 -4.44
CA ILE A 212 4.10 -3.12 -5.40
C ILE A 212 4.72 -2.26 -6.48
N MET A 213 4.52 -2.63 -7.74
CA MET A 213 5.12 -1.99 -8.91
C MET A 213 4.13 -1.91 -10.07
N GLU A 214 4.33 -0.94 -10.97
CA GLU A 214 3.63 -0.90 -12.24
C GLU A 214 4.13 -1.98 -13.20
N LYS A 215 3.23 -2.51 -14.05
CA LYS A 215 3.62 -3.35 -15.18
C LYS A 215 4.31 -2.49 -16.23
N SER A 216 5.56 -2.84 -16.53
CA SER A 216 6.45 -1.98 -17.27
C SER A 216 6.44 -2.25 -18.77
N TYR A 217 6.41 -1.18 -19.58
CA TYR A 217 6.54 -1.26 -21.04
C TYR A 217 7.90 -0.73 -21.55
N VAL A 218 8.84 -0.42 -20.66
CA VAL A 218 10.16 0.13 -21.05
C VAL A 218 10.90 -0.78 -22.03
N ALA A 219 10.91 -2.10 -21.78
CA ALA A 219 11.56 -3.07 -22.65
C ALA A 219 10.88 -3.16 -24.03
N GLU A 220 9.56 -3.03 -24.07
CA GLU A 220 8.78 -3.04 -25.30
C GLU A 220 9.04 -1.77 -26.12
N VAL A 221 9.09 -0.60 -25.47
CA VAL A 221 9.48 0.67 -26.09
C VAL A 221 10.89 0.59 -26.68
N TRP A 222 11.88 0.04 -25.95
CA TRP A 222 13.23 -0.19 -26.49
C TRP A 222 13.23 -1.10 -27.72
N LYS A 223 12.42 -2.17 -27.70
CA LYS A 223 12.30 -3.08 -28.85
C LYS A 223 11.73 -2.34 -30.08
N LEU A 224 10.73 -1.49 -29.89
CA LEU A 224 10.12 -0.71 -30.96
C LEU A 224 11.10 0.35 -31.51
N LEU A 225 11.80 1.08 -30.66
CA LEU A 225 12.84 2.03 -31.05
C LEU A 225 13.94 1.35 -31.89
N ASN A 226 14.41 0.17 -31.45
CA ASN A 226 15.45 -0.58 -32.15
C ASN A 226 14.98 -1.24 -33.46
N SER A 227 13.67 -1.35 -33.67
CA SER A 227 13.10 -1.91 -34.91
C SER A 227 13.09 -0.92 -36.08
N GLY A 228 13.43 0.35 -35.82
CA GLY A 228 13.37 1.42 -36.82
C GLY A 228 11.98 2.04 -36.98
N MET A 229 11.05 1.77 -36.07
CA MET A 229 9.74 2.43 -36.07
C MET A 229 9.87 3.92 -35.71
N HIS A 230 9.10 4.74 -36.42
CA HIS A 230 9.00 6.17 -36.22
C HIS A 230 8.08 6.49 -35.03
N LEU A 231 8.66 6.49 -33.81
CA LEU A 231 7.91 6.75 -32.59
C LEU A 231 7.87 8.24 -32.23
N THR A 232 6.70 8.70 -31.79
CA THR A 232 6.50 10.04 -31.23
C THR A 232 6.28 9.98 -29.73
N ALA A 233 7.02 10.78 -28.97
CA ALA A 233 6.88 10.91 -27.52
C ALA A 233 5.83 11.98 -27.18
N TYR A 234 4.75 11.60 -26.51
CA TYR A 234 3.77 12.53 -25.93
C TYR A 234 4.06 12.66 -24.44
N VAL A 235 4.36 13.86 -23.97
CA VAL A 235 4.77 14.12 -22.59
C VAL A 235 3.72 14.99 -21.91
N GLU A 236 3.15 14.50 -20.80
CA GLU A 236 2.26 15.32 -19.96
C GLU A 236 3.05 16.41 -19.20
N PRO A 237 2.49 17.61 -18.98
CA PRO A 237 3.15 18.69 -18.24
C PRO A 237 3.62 18.28 -16.83
N GLU A 238 2.83 17.47 -16.13
CA GLU A 238 3.11 17.00 -14.78
C GLU A 238 4.34 16.09 -14.70
N VAL A 239 4.70 15.43 -15.80
CA VAL A 239 5.95 14.65 -15.92
C VAL A 239 7.14 15.60 -15.93
N LEU A 240 7.05 16.71 -16.68
CA LEU A 240 8.11 17.72 -16.73
C LEU A 240 8.31 18.41 -15.39
N ILE A 241 7.21 18.76 -14.71
CA ILE A 241 7.25 19.40 -13.39
C ILE A 241 7.94 18.48 -12.38
N ALA A 242 7.51 17.21 -12.31
CA ALA A 242 8.09 16.24 -11.38
C ALA A 242 9.58 15.96 -11.65
N LEU A 243 9.99 15.86 -12.92
CA LEU A 243 11.41 15.72 -13.28
C LEU A 243 12.22 16.97 -12.92
N SER A 244 11.67 18.16 -13.18
CA SER A 244 12.34 19.42 -12.89
C SER A 244 12.53 19.63 -11.39
N GLU A 245 11.54 19.26 -10.58
CA GLU A 245 11.63 19.28 -9.11
C GLU A 245 12.69 18.30 -8.61
N ALA A 246 12.68 17.05 -9.10
CA ALA A 246 13.63 16.02 -8.70
C ALA A 246 15.08 16.38 -9.04
N LEU A 247 15.30 17.04 -10.18
CA LEU A 247 16.63 17.46 -10.63
C LEU A 247 17.01 18.88 -10.19
N LYS A 248 16.09 19.60 -9.54
CA LYS A 248 16.25 21.01 -9.13
C LYS A 248 16.67 21.93 -10.27
N SER A 249 16.19 21.65 -11.48
CA SER A 249 16.49 22.40 -12.70
C SER A 249 15.33 22.32 -13.68
N ASP A 250 15.14 23.34 -14.50
CA ASP A 250 14.21 23.24 -15.64
C ASP A 250 14.86 22.35 -16.72
N VAL A 251 14.26 21.16 -16.90
CA VAL A 251 14.73 20.11 -17.80
C VAL A 251 13.87 19.91 -19.04
N GLY A 252 12.89 20.79 -19.31
CA GLY A 252 11.95 20.60 -20.42
C GLY A 252 12.65 20.41 -21.76
N GLY A 253 13.56 21.33 -22.11
CA GLY A 253 14.30 21.24 -23.37
C GLY A 253 15.38 20.17 -23.38
N GLN A 254 15.98 19.86 -22.23
CA GLN A 254 16.97 18.79 -22.11
C GLN A 254 16.32 17.40 -22.26
N LEU A 255 15.08 17.25 -21.77
CA LEU A 255 14.30 16.03 -21.96
C LEU A 255 14.02 15.78 -23.44
N VAL A 256 13.65 16.83 -24.21
CA VAL A 256 13.46 16.70 -25.67
C VAL A 256 14.74 16.18 -26.33
N THR A 257 15.89 16.78 -26.00
CA THR A 257 17.20 16.34 -26.51
C THR A 257 17.49 14.88 -26.14
N ALA A 258 17.20 14.47 -24.90
CA ALA A 258 17.43 13.11 -24.45
C ALA A 258 16.55 12.09 -25.20
N LEU A 259 15.26 12.37 -25.34
CA LEU A 259 14.33 11.50 -26.06
C LEU A 259 14.70 11.39 -27.55
N LYS A 260 15.12 12.49 -28.19
CA LYS A 260 15.63 12.43 -29.57
C LYS A 260 16.92 11.60 -29.69
N LYS A 261 17.83 11.70 -28.72
CA LYS A 261 19.04 10.85 -28.65
C LYS A 261 18.72 9.36 -28.45
N ILE A 262 17.65 9.04 -27.74
CA ILE A 262 17.16 7.67 -27.54
C ILE A 262 16.55 7.08 -28.83
N GLY A 263 16.06 7.94 -29.73
CA GLY A 263 15.54 7.53 -31.05
C GLY A 263 14.10 7.96 -31.33
N PHE A 264 13.46 8.75 -30.48
CA PHE A 264 12.16 9.35 -30.79
C PHE A 264 12.29 10.38 -31.90
N GLU A 265 11.42 10.32 -32.91
CA GLU A 265 11.44 11.25 -34.04
C GLU A 265 10.92 12.63 -33.63
N LYS A 266 9.82 12.63 -32.88
CA LYS A 266 9.15 13.84 -32.39
C LYS A 266 8.88 13.75 -30.90
N VAL A 267 8.91 14.90 -30.24
CA VAL A 267 8.55 15.07 -28.84
C VAL A 267 7.51 16.18 -28.73
N VAL A 268 6.32 15.82 -28.25
CA VAL A 268 5.15 16.68 -28.15
C VAL A 268 4.81 16.89 -26.68
N LEU A 269 4.76 18.14 -26.24
CA LEU A 269 4.20 18.50 -24.94
C LEU A 269 2.68 18.53 -25.08
N TRP A 270 1.96 17.68 -24.34
CA TRP A 270 0.53 17.47 -24.55
C TRP A 270 -0.23 17.34 -23.24
N LYS A 271 -1.29 18.15 -23.07
CA LYS A 271 -2.26 17.97 -21.98
C LYS A 271 -3.40 17.07 -22.48
N PRO A 272 -3.66 15.91 -21.85
CA PRO A 272 -4.73 15.01 -22.26
C PRO A 272 -6.09 15.66 -22.12
N GLN A 273 -6.93 15.48 -23.14
CA GLN A 273 -8.30 15.99 -23.15
C GLN A 273 -9.27 14.89 -23.60
N THR A 274 -10.51 15.01 -23.13
CA THR A 274 -11.61 14.18 -23.58
C THR A 274 -12.47 14.98 -24.57
N GLU A 275 -12.78 14.38 -25.71
CA GLU A 275 -13.81 14.90 -26.61
C GLU A 275 -15.20 14.47 -26.12
N PHE A 276 -16.11 15.43 -25.96
CA PHE A 276 -17.51 15.19 -25.60
C PHE A 276 -18.40 16.28 -26.22
N ASN A 277 -19.69 15.98 -26.38
CA ASN A 277 -20.64 16.93 -26.92
C ASN A 277 -20.83 18.11 -25.96
N THR A 278 -20.65 19.32 -26.47
CA THR A 278 -20.88 20.58 -25.76
C THR A 278 -22.38 20.86 -25.59
N SER A 279 -23.05 20.09 -24.74
CA SER A 279 -24.40 20.40 -24.26
C SER A 279 -24.35 21.18 -22.93
N ASP A 280 -25.44 21.86 -22.57
CA ASP A 280 -25.61 22.50 -21.24
C ASP A 280 -25.86 21.48 -20.12
N GLN A 281 -25.84 20.18 -20.43
CA GLN A 281 -26.05 19.12 -19.45
C GLN A 281 -24.80 18.91 -18.60
N LEU A 282 -25.03 18.46 -17.37
CA LEU A 282 -23.97 18.05 -16.46
C LEU A 282 -23.09 16.97 -17.12
N THR A 283 -21.78 17.18 -17.12
CA THR A 283 -20.80 16.20 -17.63
C THR A 283 -19.73 15.93 -16.57
N ILE A 284 -19.56 14.66 -16.20
CA ILE A 284 -18.48 14.16 -15.37
C ILE A 284 -17.33 13.78 -16.30
N ILE A 285 -16.15 14.36 -16.10
CA ILE A 285 -14.97 14.16 -16.95
C ILE A 285 -13.89 13.47 -16.12
N PRO A 286 -13.71 12.15 -16.27
CA PRO A 286 -12.61 11.42 -15.66
C PRO A 286 -11.27 11.89 -16.24
N SER A 287 -10.32 12.33 -15.41
CA SER A 287 -8.98 12.67 -15.90
C SER A 287 -8.18 11.44 -16.36
N SER A 288 -8.47 10.26 -15.79
CA SER A 288 -7.90 8.97 -16.19
C SER A 288 -8.89 7.82 -15.96
N GLU A 289 -8.44 6.60 -16.30
CA GLU A 289 -9.15 5.37 -16.06
C GLU A 289 -9.43 5.12 -14.56
N ALA A 290 -8.63 5.69 -13.64
CA ALA A 290 -8.85 5.52 -12.22
C ALA A 290 -10.20 6.13 -11.79
N GLU A 291 -10.45 7.38 -12.20
CA GLU A 291 -11.69 8.09 -11.96
C GLU A 291 -12.86 7.40 -12.67
N ALA A 292 -12.66 6.94 -13.91
CA ALA A 292 -13.70 6.27 -14.67
C ALA A 292 -14.14 4.95 -14.00
N ILE A 293 -13.18 4.12 -13.59
CA ILE A 293 -13.46 2.86 -12.87
C ILE A 293 -14.09 3.15 -11.51
N PHE A 294 -13.66 4.22 -10.84
CA PHE A 294 -14.26 4.64 -9.56
C PHE A 294 -15.75 4.97 -9.71
N VAL A 295 -16.11 5.82 -10.68
CA VAL A 295 -17.52 6.15 -10.96
C VAL A 295 -18.28 4.89 -11.36
N GLN A 296 -17.77 4.07 -12.29
CA GLN A 296 -18.44 2.86 -12.75
C GLN A 296 -18.75 1.86 -11.63
N ARG A 297 -17.86 1.73 -10.64
CA ARG A 297 -18.02 0.75 -9.55
C ARG A 297 -18.85 1.27 -8.39
N PHE A 298 -18.67 2.53 -8.01
CA PHE A 298 -19.24 3.08 -6.77
C PHE A 298 -20.44 4.00 -7.01
N TYR A 299 -20.60 4.54 -8.22
CA TYR A 299 -21.70 5.42 -8.64
C TYR A 299 -22.22 5.00 -10.03
N PRO A 300 -22.67 3.74 -10.20
CA PRO A 300 -23.09 3.23 -11.49
C PRO A 300 -24.29 3.98 -12.09
N ASP A 301 -25.11 4.60 -11.23
CA ASP A 301 -26.23 5.48 -11.59
C ASP A 301 -25.78 6.78 -12.26
N LEU A 302 -24.51 7.17 -12.15
CA LEU A 302 -23.96 8.38 -12.73
C LEU A 302 -23.20 8.15 -14.05
N ILE A 303 -23.15 6.91 -14.55
CA ILE A 303 -22.39 6.56 -15.77
C ILE A 303 -22.87 7.34 -16.99
N ASP A 304 -24.17 7.61 -17.10
CA ASP A 304 -24.74 8.33 -18.25
C ASP A 304 -24.30 9.80 -18.34
N TYR A 305 -23.84 10.39 -17.22
CA TYR A 305 -23.26 11.73 -17.18
C TYR A 305 -21.75 11.72 -17.48
N MET A 306 -21.13 10.55 -17.60
CA MET A 306 -19.68 10.41 -17.67
C MET A 306 -19.16 10.43 -19.11
N ALA A 307 -18.24 11.34 -19.38
CA ALA A 307 -17.45 11.33 -20.61
C ALA A 307 -16.36 10.23 -20.55
N PRO A 308 -15.88 9.70 -21.69
CA PRO A 308 -14.79 8.72 -21.67
C PRO A 308 -13.48 9.34 -21.15
N PRO A 309 -12.60 8.60 -20.45
CA PRO A 309 -11.28 9.13 -20.10
C PRO A 309 -10.44 9.38 -21.37
N PRO A 310 -9.44 10.28 -21.34
CA PRO A 310 -8.56 10.55 -22.48
C PRO A 310 -7.78 9.32 -22.92
N ARG A 311 -7.76 9.02 -24.23
CA ARG A 311 -7.08 7.85 -24.83
C ARG A 311 -6.38 8.21 -26.13
N ILE A 312 -5.30 7.50 -26.44
CA ILE A 312 -4.60 7.59 -27.74
C ILE A 312 -4.72 6.23 -28.43
N LYS A 313 -5.27 6.19 -29.64
CA LYS A 313 -5.37 4.98 -30.47
C LYS A 313 -4.33 5.02 -31.60
N ASP A 314 -3.07 5.15 -31.25
CA ASP A 314 -1.94 5.14 -32.19
C ASP A 314 -0.77 4.37 -31.58
N ASN A 315 -0.36 3.30 -32.26
CA ASN A 315 0.72 2.43 -31.81
C ASN A 315 2.12 3.03 -32.05
N CYS A 316 2.21 4.14 -32.79
CA CYS A 316 3.45 4.90 -32.98
C CYS A 316 3.65 5.98 -31.91
N ILE A 317 2.71 6.15 -30.97
CA ILE A 317 2.82 7.13 -29.89
C ILE A 317 3.18 6.43 -28.59
N VAL A 318 4.26 6.89 -27.95
CA VAL A 318 4.59 6.55 -26.56
C VAL A 318 4.15 7.71 -25.68
N TRP A 319 3.23 7.43 -24.76
CA TRP A 319 2.68 8.42 -23.86
C TRP A 319 3.35 8.34 -22.49
N PHE A 320 4.09 9.39 -22.14
CA PHE A 320 4.67 9.61 -20.82
C PHE A 320 3.66 10.29 -19.89
N SER A 321 3.24 9.59 -18.85
CA SER A 321 2.14 10.00 -17.96
C SER A 321 2.51 9.89 -16.48
N PRO A 322 1.99 10.76 -15.60
CA PRO A 322 2.13 10.59 -14.15
C PRO A 322 1.18 9.54 -13.56
N CYS A 323 0.25 8.98 -14.35
CA CYS A 323 -0.81 8.09 -13.87
C CYS A 323 -0.63 6.65 -14.37
N ILE A 324 -0.72 5.68 -13.44
CA ILE A 324 -0.64 4.25 -13.78
C ILE A 324 -1.92 3.74 -14.42
N ALA A 325 -3.07 4.21 -13.96
CA ALA A 325 -4.36 3.73 -14.46
C ALA A 325 -4.49 3.93 -15.98
N ARG A 326 -3.80 4.92 -16.56
CA ARG A 326 -3.73 5.10 -18.01
C ARG A 326 -3.29 3.86 -18.78
N LYS A 327 -2.43 3.02 -18.20
CA LYS A 327 -2.01 1.75 -18.82
C LYS A 327 -3.19 0.81 -19.12
N LEU A 328 -4.33 0.99 -18.43
CA LEU A 328 -5.56 0.24 -18.70
C LEU A 328 -6.25 0.66 -20.01
N SER A 329 -5.86 1.78 -20.63
CA SER A 329 -6.38 2.22 -21.93
C SER A 329 -5.99 1.30 -23.10
N GLY A 330 -4.95 0.47 -22.92
CA GLY A 330 -4.34 -0.33 -23.98
C GLY A 330 -3.29 0.42 -24.83
N SER A 331 -3.03 1.70 -24.53
CA SER A 331 -2.00 2.50 -25.22
C SER A 331 -0.59 2.21 -24.68
N LEU A 332 0.45 2.50 -25.47
CA LEU A 332 1.84 2.34 -25.05
C LEU A 332 2.25 3.48 -24.09
N ILE A 333 2.08 3.23 -22.79
CA ILE A 333 2.26 4.25 -21.74
C ILE A 333 3.45 3.93 -20.84
N LEU A 334 4.31 4.92 -20.64
CA LEU A 334 5.37 4.89 -19.64
C LEU A 334 5.07 5.90 -18.53
N THR A 335 5.19 5.46 -17.27
CA THR A 335 5.07 6.38 -16.13
C THR A 335 6.27 7.35 -16.04
N THR A 336 6.19 8.40 -15.23
CA THR A 336 7.37 9.25 -14.90
C THR A 336 8.55 8.41 -14.40
N ARG A 337 8.30 7.39 -13.57
CA ARG A 337 9.35 6.47 -13.09
C ARG A 337 9.94 5.61 -14.20
N GLU A 338 9.12 5.16 -15.13
CA GLU A 338 9.58 4.43 -16.31
C GLU A 338 10.38 5.32 -17.26
N LEU A 339 10.01 6.59 -17.40
CA LEU A 339 10.80 7.56 -18.16
C LEU A 339 12.21 7.69 -17.58
N ILE A 340 12.37 7.81 -16.26
CA ILE A 340 13.71 7.82 -15.65
C ILE A 340 14.48 6.54 -15.98
N ARG A 341 13.83 5.37 -15.89
CA ARG A 341 14.46 4.09 -16.25
C ARG A 341 14.83 4.02 -17.73
N LEU A 342 14.02 4.61 -18.61
CA LEU A 342 14.27 4.72 -20.05
C LEU A 342 15.47 5.63 -20.34
N LEU A 343 15.58 6.77 -19.64
CA LEU A 343 16.72 7.69 -19.72
C LEU A 343 18.01 7.07 -19.16
N GLY A 344 17.90 6.05 -18.30
CA GLY A 344 19.02 5.30 -17.76
C GLY A 344 19.96 6.19 -16.93
N THR A 345 21.22 6.29 -17.35
CA THR A 345 22.26 7.09 -16.66
C THR A 345 22.55 8.42 -17.35
N MET A 346 21.70 8.87 -18.27
CA MET A 346 21.90 10.15 -18.95
C MET A 346 21.82 11.32 -17.96
N ASP A 347 22.84 12.18 -17.95
CA ASP A 347 22.81 13.43 -17.21
C ASP A 347 22.08 14.50 -18.03
N LEU A 348 20.79 14.71 -17.72
CA LEU A 348 19.97 15.71 -18.38
C LEU A 348 20.54 17.13 -18.23
N ASN A 349 21.21 17.46 -17.13
CA ASN A 349 21.72 18.82 -16.91
C ASN A 349 22.87 19.18 -17.87
N SER A 350 23.59 18.18 -18.37
CA SER A 350 24.67 18.35 -19.34
C SER A 350 24.21 18.52 -20.79
N LEU A 351 22.92 18.25 -21.07
CA LEU A 351 22.39 18.26 -22.43
C LEU A 351 22.01 19.68 -22.87
N THR A 352 22.17 19.94 -24.17
CA THR A 352 21.65 21.15 -24.79
C THR A 352 20.12 21.17 -24.75
N LYS A 353 19.51 22.35 -24.65
CA LYS A 353 18.06 22.50 -24.69
C LYS A 353 17.55 22.47 -26.14
N THR A 354 16.59 21.60 -26.43
CA THR A 354 15.86 21.56 -27.70
C THR A 354 14.39 21.92 -27.46
N GLN A 355 13.76 22.68 -28.36
CA GLN A 355 12.34 22.99 -28.26
C GLN A 355 11.49 21.75 -28.56
N PHE A 356 10.31 21.67 -27.94
CA PHE A 356 9.30 20.67 -28.32
C PHE A 356 8.92 20.84 -29.80
N ASP A 357 8.70 19.72 -30.48
CA ASP A 357 8.27 19.74 -31.89
C ASP A 357 6.86 20.30 -32.01
N GLU A 358 5.99 20.00 -31.03
CA GLU A 358 4.63 20.55 -30.91
C GLU A 358 4.28 20.78 -29.43
N VAL A 359 3.47 21.81 -29.16
CA VAL A 359 2.93 22.11 -27.82
C VAL A 359 1.41 22.19 -27.91
N LYS A 360 0.73 21.23 -27.26
CA LYS A 360 -0.73 21.05 -27.28
C LYS A 360 -1.27 21.16 -25.85
N LEU A 361 -1.34 22.40 -25.35
CA LEU A 361 -1.79 22.72 -23.99
C LEU A 361 -3.17 23.39 -23.95
N ASP A 362 -3.64 23.93 -25.09
CA ASP A 362 -4.88 24.71 -25.15
C ASP A 362 -6.13 23.86 -24.97
N ALA A 363 -6.74 23.99 -23.79
CA ALA A 363 -7.92 24.80 -23.56
C ALA A 363 -8.58 24.30 -22.25
N SER A 364 -8.21 24.87 -21.10
CA SER A 364 -9.15 24.83 -19.98
C SER A 364 -10.38 25.59 -20.47
N ASN A 365 -11.46 24.86 -20.76
CA ASN A 365 -12.73 25.53 -21.00
C ASN A 365 -13.02 26.35 -19.76
N LYS A 366 -13.31 27.65 -19.90
CA LYS A 366 -13.59 28.59 -18.79
C LYS A 366 -14.76 28.17 -17.86
N HIS A 367 -15.31 26.97 -18.05
CA HIS A 367 -16.49 26.41 -17.41
C HIS A 367 -16.26 25.01 -16.84
N GLU A 368 -15.01 24.54 -16.75
CA GLU A 368 -14.65 23.30 -16.07
C GLU A 368 -14.29 23.56 -14.60
N VAL A 369 -14.85 22.74 -13.72
CA VAL A 369 -14.53 22.73 -12.29
C VAL A 369 -13.70 21.50 -12.00
N GLU A 370 -12.45 21.71 -11.58
CA GLU A 370 -11.57 20.63 -11.17
C GLU A 370 -11.88 20.22 -9.72
N VAL A 371 -12.14 18.92 -9.52
CA VAL A 371 -12.43 18.32 -8.23
C VAL A 371 -11.31 17.35 -7.90
N VAL A 372 -10.53 17.71 -6.88
CA VAL A 372 -9.23 17.09 -6.61
C VAL A 372 -9.24 16.38 -5.26
N GLY A 373 -8.85 15.11 -5.27
CA GLY A 373 -8.76 14.26 -4.10
C GLY A 373 -10.05 13.48 -3.84
N MET A 374 -9.89 12.28 -3.29
CA MET A 374 -10.98 11.32 -3.12
C MET A 374 -12.16 11.84 -2.28
N GLU A 375 -11.90 12.64 -1.25
CA GLU A 375 -12.95 13.21 -0.39
C GLU A 375 -13.87 14.16 -1.18
N GLU A 376 -13.29 15.12 -1.89
CA GLU A 376 -14.04 16.09 -2.70
C GLU A 376 -14.71 15.44 -3.90
N VAL A 377 -14.07 14.43 -4.51
CA VAL A 377 -14.68 13.61 -5.55
C VAL A 377 -15.96 12.94 -5.03
N ARG A 378 -15.92 12.29 -3.86
CA ARG A 378 -17.11 11.67 -3.25
C ARG A 378 -18.19 12.71 -2.98
N LYS A 379 -17.87 13.83 -2.31
CA LYS A 379 -18.85 14.89 -2.00
C LYS A 379 -19.52 15.44 -3.26
N THR A 380 -18.76 15.60 -4.33
CA THR A 380 -19.28 16.12 -5.60
C THR A 380 -20.19 15.11 -6.27
N LEU A 381 -19.78 13.84 -6.37
CA LEU A 381 -20.60 12.77 -6.95
C LEU A 381 -21.90 12.56 -6.15
N GLU A 382 -21.84 12.62 -4.83
CA GLU A 382 -23.04 12.61 -3.97
C GLU A 382 -23.96 13.80 -4.24
N SER A 383 -23.40 14.99 -4.40
CA SER A 383 -24.18 16.20 -4.74
C SER A 383 -24.84 16.10 -6.12
N ILE A 384 -24.19 15.42 -7.08
CA ILE A 384 -24.76 15.12 -8.39
C ILE A 384 -25.90 14.11 -8.25
N ARG A 385 -25.66 13.00 -7.54
CA ARG A 385 -26.64 11.93 -7.31
C ARG A 385 -27.91 12.42 -6.63
N GLU A 386 -27.77 13.30 -5.64
CA GLU A 386 -28.89 13.93 -4.94
C GLU A 386 -29.57 15.05 -5.76
N GLY A 387 -29.07 15.35 -6.96
CA GLY A 387 -29.60 16.39 -7.83
C GLY A 387 -29.35 17.82 -7.33
N ARG A 388 -28.41 18.02 -6.39
CA ARG A 388 -27.98 19.35 -5.92
C ARG A 388 -27.11 20.06 -6.97
N LEU A 389 -26.34 19.31 -7.75
CA LEU A 389 -25.59 19.80 -8.90
C LEU A 389 -26.22 19.27 -10.20
N LYS A 390 -26.78 20.17 -11.02
CA LYS A 390 -27.58 19.79 -12.21
C LYS A 390 -26.97 20.19 -13.56
N THR A 391 -25.94 21.04 -13.54
CA THR A 391 -25.32 21.61 -14.74
C THR A 391 -23.83 21.80 -14.50
N GLY A 392 -23.04 21.85 -15.58
CA GLY A 392 -21.61 22.16 -15.53
C GLY A 392 -20.71 20.98 -15.92
N ARG A 393 -19.40 21.24 -15.98
CA ARG A 393 -18.39 20.25 -16.37
C ARG A 393 -17.47 20.03 -15.19
N VAL A 394 -17.45 18.81 -14.68
CA VAL A 394 -16.70 18.45 -13.47
C VAL A 394 -15.57 17.52 -13.85
N VAL A 395 -14.33 17.99 -13.74
CA VAL A 395 -13.14 17.17 -14.00
C VAL A 395 -12.70 16.52 -12.71
N LEU A 396 -12.70 15.19 -12.68
CA LEU A 396 -12.35 14.42 -11.50
C LEU A 396 -10.85 14.11 -11.47
N TYR A 397 -10.27 14.20 -10.28
CA TYR A 397 -8.94 13.67 -9.98
C TYR A 397 -9.00 12.96 -8.63
N VAL A 398 -8.88 11.63 -8.59
CA VAL A 398 -8.97 10.85 -7.34
C VAL A 398 -7.71 10.95 -6.49
N CYS A 399 -6.54 11.16 -7.11
CA CYS A 399 -5.27 11.22 -6.39
C CYS A 399 -5.20 12.50 -5.52
N PRO A 400 -4.57 12.43 -4.33
CA PRO A 400 -4.34 13.62 -3.51
C PRO A 400 -3.61 14.68 -4.33
N ARG A 401 -4.07 15.94 -4.36
CA ARG A 401 -3.43 17.02 -5.14
C ARG A 401 -3.30 16.75 -6.66
N GLY A 402 -4.12 15.85 -7.21
CA GLY A 402 -4.24 15.63 -8.65
C GLY A 402 -3.08 14.85 -9.29
N CYS A 403 -2.88 15.04 -10.59
CA CYS A 403 -1.91 14.27 -11.38
C CYS A 403 -0.45 14.46 -10.94
N LEU A 404 -0.09 15.58 -10.31
CA LEU A 404 1.26 15.81 -9.78
C LEU A 404 1.67 14.81 -8.69
N HIS A 405 0.71 14.20 -8.00
CA HIS A 405 0.97 13.12 -7.03
C HIS A 405 0.30 11.82 -7.49
N GLY A 406 0.14 11.65 -8.82
CA GLY A 406 -0.36 10.41 -9.41
C GLY A 406 0.55 9.22 -9.11
N GLY A 407 -0.01 8.01 -9.08
CA GLY A 407 0.74 6.83 -8.66
C GLY A 407 1.91 6.43 -9.57
N GLY A 408 2.05 7.02 -10.76
CA GLY A 408 3.18 6.83 -11.67
C GLY A 408 4.32 7.85 -11.48
N GLN A 409 4.16 8.80 -10.57
CA GLN A 409 5.17 9.81 -10.26
C GLN A 409 6.35 9.23 -9.46
N LEU A 410 7.39 10.06 -9.30
CA LEU A 410 8.56 9.71 -8.50
C LEU A 410 8.19 9.52 -7.03
N LEU A 411 8.92 8.64 -6.34
CA LEU A 411 8.75 8.44 -4.91
C LEU A 411 9.11 9.76 -4.21
N GLN A 412 8.13 10.38 -3.55
CA GLN A 412 8.38 11.57 -2.73
C GLN A 412 9.09 11.10 -1.44
N SER A 413 10.32 11.58 -1.25
CA SER A 413 11.19 11.26 -0.10
C SER A 413 10.75 11.94 1.18
#